data_AF-A0A7C8YPT9-F1
#
_entry.id   AF-A0A7C8YPT9-F1
#
_cell.length_a   1.000
_cell.length_b   1.000
_cell.length_c   1.000
_cell.angle_alpha   90.00
_cell.angle_beta   90.00
_cell.angle_gamma   90.00
#
_symmetry.space_group_name_H-M   'P 1'
#
loop_
_entity.id
_entity.type
_entity.pdbx_description
1 polymer ?
#
loop_
_entity_poly.entity_id
_entity_poly.type
_entity_poly.pdbx_seq_one_letter_code
_entity_poly.pdbx_strand_id
1 'polypeptide(L)'
;GQVVNVDKSEVSYSRNVSEHTQNELQQRLGFKAVETHDRYLGLPTFIGRSKKIVFQNVRDRVWKKLKGWKEKYLSRAGKEVLLKAVIHAIPMYAMQCFEMPATLCEEMERMCRNFWWGHSNEKPTLSMISWDSICKPKKEGGLG
;
A
#
# COMPACT_ATOMS: atom_id res chain seq x y z
N GLY A 1 -26.09 24.58 8.13
CA GLY A 1 -25.33 24.19 6.92
C GLY A 1 -23.89 23.93 7.31
N GLN A 2 -23.17 23.10 6.54
CA GLN A 2 -21.73 22.91 6.76
C GLN A 2 -20.96 24.08 6.10
N VAL A 3 -19.99 24.64 6.82
CA VAL A 3 -19.11 25.73 6.35
C VAL A 3 -17.72 25.17 6.13
N VAL A 4 -17.07 25.54 5.02
CA VAL A 4 -15.71 25.13 4.70
C VAL A 4 -14.75 25.67 5.76
N ASN A 5 -13.92 24.79 6.31
CA ASN A 5 -12.86 25.20 7.24
C ASN A 5 -11.61 25.58 6.44
N VAL A 6 -11.33 26.87 6.38
CA VAL A 6 -10.19 27.48 5.67
C VAL A 6 -8.85 26.94 6.18
N ASP A 7 -8.71 26.73 7.49
CA ASP A 7 -7.47 26.24 8.12
C ASP A 7 -7.15 24.77 7.78
N LYS A 8 -8.17 24.01 7.37
CA LYS A 8 -8.04 22.60 6.94
C LYS A 8 -8.07 22.44 5.42
N SER A 9 -8.19 23.55 4.69
CA SER A 9 -8.35 23.54 3.23
C SER A 9 -7.03 23.95 2.57
N GLU A 10 -6.59 23.14 1.61
CA GLU A 10 -5.36 23.34 0.87
C GLU A 10 -5.68 23.41 -0.63
N VAL A 11 -4.82 24.06 -1.41
CA VAL A 11 -4.95 24.17 -2.87
C VAL A 11 -3.62 23.80 -3.53
N SER A 12 -3.69 22.98 -4.59
CA SER A 12 -2.52 22.66 -5.43
C SER A 12 -2.78 23.10 -6.87
N TYR A 13 -1.79 23.72 -7.49
CA TYR A 13 -1.88 24.20 -8.88
C TYR A 13 -1.17 23.26 -9.86
N SER A 14 -1.68 23.17 -11.08
CA SER A 14 -0.97 22.49 -12.17
C SER A 14 0.26 23.29 -12.57
N ARG A 15 1.30 22.59 -13.05
CA ARG A 15 2.55 23.20 -13.56
C ARG A 15 2.34 24.15 -14.74
N ASN A 16 1.17 24.09 -15.38
CA ASN A 16 0.84 24.91 -16.54
C ASN A 16 0.17 26.24 -16.17
N VAL A 17 -0.03 26.53 -14.88
CA VAL A 17 -0.68 27.77 -14.41
C VAL A 17 0.38 28.81 -14.09
N SER A 18 0.24 30.02 -14.64
CA SER A 18 1.17 31.13 -14.37
C SER A 18 1.14 31.54 -12.89
N GLU A 19 2.29 31.96 -12.35
CA GLU A 19 2.41 32.41 -10.95
C GLU A 19 1.45 33.57 -10.64
N HIS A 20 1.20 34.45 -11.61
CA HIS A 20 0.24 35.54 -11.46
C HIS A 20 -1.18 35.02 -11.18
N THR A 21 -1.64 34.04 -11.95
CA THR A 21 -2.96 33.41 -11.75
C THR A 21 -3.02 32.62 -10.44
N GLN A 22 -1.92 31.98 -10.03
CA GLN A 22 -1.86 31.26 -8.75
C GLN A 22 -2.02 32.22 -7.57
N ASN A 23 -1.33 33.36 -7.59
CA ASN A 23 -1.44 34.38 -6.55
C ASN A 23 -2.83 35.01 -6.49
N GLU A 24 -3.45 35.28 -7.65
CA GLU A 24 -4.83 35.79 -7.69
C GLU A 24 -5.82 34.79 -7.08
N LEU A 25 -5.72 33.51 -7.45
CA LEU A 25 -6.57 32.45 -6.90
C LEU A 25 -6.35 32.25 -5.41
N GLN A 26 -5.10 32.31 -4.95
CA GLN A 26 -4.77 32.18 -3.54
C GLN A 26 -5.35 33.32 -2.70
N GLN A 27 -5.28 34.56 -3.20
CA GLN A 27 -5.87 35.72 -2.52
C GLN A 27 -7.40 35.63 -2.45
N ARG A 28 -8.06 35.11 -3.49
CA ARG A 28 -9.53 34.95 -3.51
C ARG A 28 -10.01 33.81 -2.62
N LEU A 29 -9.27 32.69 -2.57
CA LEU A 29 -9.67 31.49 -1.85
C LEU A 29 -9.25 31.51 -0.37
N GLY A 30 -8.14 32.17 -0.03
CA GLY A 30 -7.59 32.17 1.34
C GLY A 30 -7.04 30.83 1.81
N PHE A 31 -6.94 29.82 0.93
CA PHE A 31 -6.41 28.50 1.25
C PHE A 31 -4.88 28.47 1.20
N LYS A 32 -4.30 27.55 1.96
CA LYS A 32 -2.85 27.31 1.92
C LYS A 32 -2.47 26.65 0.60
N ALA A 33 -1.57 27.26 -0.16
CA ALA A 33 -1.01 26.66 -1.36
C ALA A 33 -0.01 25.55 -0.98
N VAL A 34 -0.20 24.36 -1.56
CA VAL A 34 0.69 23.20 -1.39
C VAL A 34 1.06 22.62 -2.75
N GLU A 35 2.31 22.20 -2.92
CA GLU A 35 2.74 21.55 -4.17
C GLU A 35 2.02 20.22 -4.40
N THR A 36 1.79 19.47 -3.33
CA THR A 36 1.05 18.21 -3.36
C THR A 36 0.19 18.11 -2.11
N HIS A 37 -1.07 17.75 -2.30
CA HIS A 37 -1.96 17.44 -1.19
C HIS A 37 -1.40 16.29 -0.37
N ASP A 38 -1.64 16.34 0.94
CA ASP A 38 -1.23 15.26 1.83
C ASP A 38 -1.97 13.95 1.50
N ARG A 39 -1.49 12.85 2.06
CA ARG A 39 -2.02 11.51 1.81
C ARG A 39 -3.38 11.35 2.49
N TYR A 40 -4.42 11.03 1.71
CA TYR A 40 -5.70 10.60 2.26
C TYR A 40 -5.74 9.07 2.41
N LEU A 41 -6.01 8.60 3.64
CA LEU A 41 -6.06 7.17 3.97
C LEU A 41 -4.81 6.38 3.53
N GLY A 42 -3.65 7.05 3.49
CA GLY A 42 -2.37 6.47 3.11
C GLY A 42 -2.16 6.31 1.60
N LEU A 43 -3.05 6.85 0.76
CA LEU A 43 -2.84 7.04 -0.68
C LEU A 43 -2.64 8.52 -0.98
N PRO A 44 -1.80 8.88 -1.97
CA PRO A 44 -1.68 10.27 -2.38
C PRO A 44 -2.99 10.73 -3.02
N THR A 45 -3.51 11.87 -2.56
CA THR A 45 -4.75 12.47 -3.06
C THR A 45 -4.63 12.92 -4.51
N PHE A 46 -3.40 13.25 -4.93
CA PHE A 46 -3.06 13.49 -6.33
C PHE A 46 -2.13 12.41 -6.87
N ILE A 47 -2.60 11.66 -7.86
CA ILE A 47 -1.80 10.68 -8.57
C ILE A 47 -1.40 11.31 -9.88
N GLY A 48 -0.15 11.75 -9.96
CA GLY A 48 0.44 12.24 -11.20
C GLY A 48 0.59 11.12 -12.24
N ARG A 49 1.51 11.29 -13.20
CA ARG A 49 1.72 10.32 -14.29
C ARG A 49 2.15 8.91 -13.84
N SER A 50 2.69 8.76 -12.62
CA SER A 50 3.26 7.50 -12.15
C SER A 50 2.39 6.83 -11.10
N LYS A 51 1.50 5.94 -11.55
CA LYS A 51 0.77 5.01 -10.66
C LYS A 51 1.73 4.08 -9.89
N LYS A 52 2.94 3.86 -10.39
CA LYS A 52 3.98 3.02 -9.75
C LYS A 52 4.32 3.47 -8.34
N ILE A 53 4.34 4.78 -8.06
CA ILE A 53 4.68 5.31 -6.73
C ILE A 53 3.63 4.90 -5.69
N VAL A 54 2.35 4.93 -6.08
CA VAL A 54 1.24 4.51 -5.21
C VAL A 54 1.39 3.03 -4.85
N PHE A 55 1.62 2.20 -5.85
CA PHE A 55 1.78 0.76 -5.68
C PHE A 55 3.06 0.37 -4.92
N GLN A 56 4.16 1.10 -5.09
CA GLN A 56 5.36 0.93 -4.28
C GLN A 56 5.11 1.25 -2.80
N ASN A 57 4.36 2.31 -2.49
CA ASN A 57 3.99 2.60 -1.11
C ASN A 57 3.17 1.46 -0.47
N VAL A 58 2.23 0.86 -1.22
CA VAL A 58 1.45 -0.30 -0.76
C VAL A 58 2.38 -1.48 -0.46
N ARG A 59 3.26 -1.82 -1.41
CA ARG A 59 4.27 -2.88 -1.26
C ARG A 59 5.14 -2.67 -0.02
N ASP A 60 5.67 -1.47 0.15
CA ASP A 60 6.62 -1.17 1.22
C ASP A 60 5.93 -1.21 2.59
N ARG A 61 4.64 -0.83 2.67
CA ARG A 61 3.82 -1.00 3.89
C ARG A 61 3.62 -2.46 4.25
N VAL A 62 3.31 -3.32 3.27
CA VAL A 62 3.21 -4.76 3.46
C VAL A 62 4.53 -5.32 3.97
N TRP A 63 5.64 -4.98 3.30
CA TRP A 63 6.98 -5.43 3.69
C TRP A 63 7.37 -4.98 5.10
N LYS A 64 7.12 -3.70 5.44
CA LYS A 64 7.41 -3.16 6.77
C LYS A 64 6.63 -3.90 7.87
N LYS A 65 5.38 -4.27 7.61
CA LYS A 65 4.58 -5.06 8.55
C LYS A 65 5.13 -6.47 8.68
N LEU A 66 5.38 -7.18 7.57
CA LEU A 66 5.93 -8.54 7.59
C LEU A 66 7.30 -8.59 8.30
N LYS A 67 8.23 -7.69 7.95
CA LYS A 67 9.56 -7.60 8.57
C LYS A 67 9.53 -7.15 10.04
N GLY A 68 8.56 -6.30 10.40
CA GLY A 68 8.39 -5.84 11.78
C GLY A 68 8.04 -6.97 12.74
N TRP A 69 7.39 -8.02 12.25
CA TRP A 69 7.16 -9.25 13.00
C TRP A 69 8.36 -10.17 12.83
N LYS A 70 9.00 -10.49 13.96
CA LYS A 70 10.10 -11.46 13.95
C LYS A 70 9.54 -12.84 13.60
N GLU A 71 9.68 -13.24 12.33
CA GLU A 71 9.29 -14.55 11.79
C GLU A 71 9.70 -15.74 12.69
N LYS A 72 10.80 -15.59 13.43
CA LYS A 72 11.36 -16.59 14.36
C LYS A 72 10.46 -16.92 15.56
N TYR A 73 9.55 -16.04 15.96
CA TYR A 73 8.72 -16.23 17.16
C TYR A 73 7.27 -16.59 16.83
N LEU A 74 6.91 -16.65 15.55
CA LEU A 74 5.57 -17.01 15.12
C LEU A 74 5.50 -18.50 14.78
N SER A 75 4.50 -19.17 15.34
CA SER A 75 4.10 -20.50 14.88
C SER A 75 3.62 -20.43 13.43
N ARG A 76 3.57 -21.58 12.73
CA ARG A 76 3.02 -21.65 11.36
C ARG A 76 1.60 -21.08 11.26
N ALA A 77 0.75 -21.39 12.25
CA ALA A 77 -0.59 -20.82 12.35
C ALA A 77 -0.56 -19.29 12.57
N GLY A 78 0.35 -18.79 13.42
CA GLY A 78 0.53 -17.35 13.63
C GLY A 78 0.99 -16.62 12.36
N LYS A 79 1.89 -17.23 11.57
CA LYS A 79 2.31 -16.71 10.26
C LYS A 79 1.14 -16.65 9.28
N GLU A 80 0.30 -17.68 9.23
CA GLU A 80 -0.87 -17.73 8.32
C GLU A 80 -1.83 -16.58 8.62
N VAL A 81 -2.20 -16.43 9.89
CA VAL A 81 -3.12 -15.37 10.34
C VAL A 81 -2.54 -13.99 10.03
N LEU A 82 -1.25 -13.78 10.32
CA LEU A 82 -0.59 -12.51 10.06
C LEU A 82 -0.54 -12.17 8.56
N LEU A 83 -0.15 -13.13 7.72
CA LEU A 83 -0.12 -12.96 6.26
C LEU A 83 -1.49 -12.55 5.75
N LYS A 84 -2.55 -13.28 6.11
CA LYS A 84 -3.92 -12.96 5.69
C LYS A 84 -4.35 -11.57 6.13
N ALA A 85 -4.10 -11.21 7.38
CA ALA A 85 -4.46 -9.90 7.91
C ALA A 85 -3.74 -8.75 7.17
N VAL A 86 -2.44 -8.91 6.90
CA VAL A 86 -1.61 -7.87 6.27
C VAL A 86 -1.88 -7.75 4.77
N ILE A 87 -1.91 -8.88 4.04
CA ILE A 87 -2.12 -8.92 2.59
C ILE A 87 -3.52 -8.46 2.23
N HIS A 88 -4.53 -8.72 3.08
CA HIS A 88 -5.88 -8.28 2.78
C HIS A 88 -6.09 -6.80 3.12
N ALA A 89 -5.74 -6.38 4.34
CA ALA A 89 -6.11 -5.05 4.82
C ALA A 89 -5.36 -3.89 4.13
N ILE A 90 -4.09 -4.09 3.77
CA ILE A 90 -3.25 -2.99 3.23
C ILE A 90 -3.60 -2.62 1.78
N PRO A 91 -3.69 -3.56 0.83
CA PRO A 91 -4.01 -3.21 -0.55
C PRO A 91 -5.51 -3.02 -0.80
N MET A 92 -6.42 -3.49 0.06
CA MET A 92 -7.88 -3.39 -0.17
C MET A 92 -8.34 -1.98 -0.55
N TYR A 93 -7.89 -0.97 0.20
CA TYR A 93 -8.26 0.42 -0.11
C TYR A 93 -7.65 0.89 -1.45
N ALA A 94 -6.42 0.49 -1.75
CA ALA A 94 -5.79 0.79 -3.03
C ALA A 94 -6.50 0.12 -4.21
N MET A 95 -6.96 -1.13 -4.04
CA MET A 95 -7.72 -1.89 -5.05
C MET A 95 -9.11 -1.30 -5.31
N GLN A 96 -9.75 -0.71 -4.30
CA GLN A 96 -11.02 -0.01 -4.47
C GLN A 96 -10.88 1.26 -5.30
N CYS A 97 -9.73 1.94 -5.21
CA CYS A 97 -9.49 3.18 -5.94
C CYS A 97 -8.84 2.97 -7.31
N PHE A 98 -8.02 1.91 -7.47
CA PHE A 98 -7.20 1.69 -8.66
C PHE A 98 -7.10 0.22 -9.04
N GLU A 99 -7.07 -0.05 -10.33
CA GLU A 99 -6.67 -1.36 -10.86
C GLU A 99 -5.20 -1.64 -10.53
N MET A 100 -4.95 -2.78 -9.88
CA MET A 100 -3.63 -3.16 -9.41
C MET A 100 -2.82 -3.85 -10.53
N PRO A 101 -1.57 -3.44 -10.80
CA PRO A 101 -0.73 -4.09 -11.80
C PRO A 101 -0.41 -5.53 -11.41
N ALA A 102 -0.45 -6.45 -12.38
CA ALA A 102 -0.08 -7.86 -12.17
C ALA A 102 1.33 -8.01 -11.57
N THR A 103 2.28 -7.18 -12.00
CA THR A 103 3.64 -7.18 -11.47
C THR A 103 3.70 -6.87 -9.97
N LEU A 104 2.79 -6.04 -9.45
CA LEU A 104 2.71 -5.79 -8.02
C LEU A 104 2.16 -7.00 -7.27
N CYS A 105 1.15 -7.69 -7.84
CA CYS A 105 0.63 -8.94 -7.27
C CYS A 105 1.76 -9.97 -7.13
N GLU A 106 2.53 -10.19 -8.20
CA GLU A 106 3.66 -11.12 -8.23
C GLU A 106 4.74 -10.75 -7.20
N GLU A 107 5.08 -9.46 -7.08
CA GLU A 107 6.01 -8.98 -6.05
C GLU A 107 5.48 -9.26 -4.64
N MET A 108 4.19 -9.02 -4.40
CA MET A 108 3.54 -9.30 -3.11
C MET A 108 3.52 -10.78 -2.80
N GLU A 109 3.16 -11.64 -3.75
CA GLU A 109 3.20 -13.09 -3.59
C GLU A 109 4.60 -13.59 -3.25
N ARG A 110 5.64 -13.06 -3.91
CA ARG A 110 7.04 -13.39 -3.61
C ARG A 110 7.41 -13.03 -2.17
N MET A 111 6.99 -11.85 -1.68
CA MET A 111 7.22 -11.46 -0.28
C MET A 111 6.51 -12.41 0.70
N CYS A 112 5.28 -12.79 0.38
CA CYS A 112 4.49 -13.69 1.21
C CYS A 112 5.11 -15.09 1.29
N ARG A 113 5.55 -15.61 0.14
CA ARG A 113 6.28 -16.87 0.02
C ARG A 113 7.56 -16.85 0.84
N ASN A 114 8.33 -15.77 0.73
CA ASN A 114 9.57 -15.60 1.47
C ASN A 114 9.32 -15.54 2.99
N PHE A 115 8.29 -14.83 3.45
CA PHE A 115 7.92 -14.76 4.86
C PHE A 115 7.41 -16.10 5.42
N TRP A 116 6.63 -16.83 4.60
CA TRP A 116 6.06 -18.12 4.97
C TRP A 116 7.16 -19.16 5.20
N TRP A 117 8.01 -19.36 4.20
CA TRP A 117 9.09 -20.34 4.25
C TRP A 117 10.27 -19.87 5.11
N GLY A 118 10.54 -18.56 5.13
CA GLY A 118 11.66 -17.95 5.82
C GLY A 118 11.78 -18.34 7.30
N HIS A 119 13.01 -18.69 7.68
CA HIS A 119 13.44 -18.72 9.07
C HIS A 119 14.83 -18.07 9.11
N SER A 120 14.93 -16.89 9.73
CA SER A 120 16.20 -16.26 10.10
C SER A 120 17.19 -16.01 8.94
N ASN A 121 17.16 -14.80 8.36
CA ASN A 121 18.23 -14.00 7.71
C ASN A 121 19.41 -14.60 6.91
N GLU A 122 19.66 -15.92 6.82
CA GLU A 122 20.92 -16.41 6.24
C GLU A 122 20.78 -17.67 5.37
N LYS A 123 19.67 -18.43 5.43
CA LYS A 123 19.49 -19.60 4.55
C LYS A 123 18.07 -19.75 4.03
N PRO A 124 17.87 -19.92 2.70
CA PRO A 124 16.58 -20.35 2.16
C PRO A 124 16.27 -21.74 2.72
N THR A 125 15.16 -21.85 3.43
CA THR A 125 14.59 -23.13 3.86
C THR A 125 13.98 -23.81 2.65
N LEU A 126 14.14 -25.14 2.56
CA LEU A 126 13.54 -25.92 1.49
C LEU A 126 12.02 -25.85 1.60
N SER A 127 11.37 -25.34 0.54
CA SER A 127 9.91 -25.38 0.40
C SER A 127 9.48 -26.83 0.18
N MET A 128 8.89 -27.44 1.20
CA MET A 128 8.41 -28.83 1.11
C MET A 128 7.10 -28.98 0.32
N ILE A 129 6.36 -27.88 0.12
CA ILE A 129 5.08 -27.84 -0.59
C ILE A 129 5.14 -26.68 -1.59
N SER A 130 4.56 -26.85 -2.78
CA SER A 130 4.47 -25.75 -3.76
C SER A 130 3.62 -24.61 -3.22
N TRP A 131 3.99 -23.37 -3.57
CA TRP A 131 3.22 -22.19 -3.18
C TRP A 131 1.79 -22.25 -3.71
N ASP A 132 1.60 -22.72 -4.94
CA ASP A 132 0.29 -22.85 -5.56
C ASP A 132 -0.62 -23.84 -4.82
N SER A 133 -0.05 -24.90 -4.22
CA SER A 133 -0.81 -25.84 -3.38
C SER A 133 -1.26 -25.18 -2.07
N ILE A 134 -0.43 -24.29 -1.50
CA ILE A 134 -0.75 -23.55 -0.28
C ILE A 134 -1.84 -22.51 -0.52
N CYS A 135 -1.83 -21.84 -1.67
CA CYS A 135 -2.83 -20.82 -2.02
C CYS A 135 -4.19 -21.41 -2.42
N LYS A 136 -4.37 -22.73 -2.37
CA LYS A 136 -5.68 -23.34 -2.63
C LYS A 136 -6.67 -23.04 -1.50
N PRO A 137 -7.98 -23.07 -1.80
CA PRO A 137 -9.01 -23.03 -0.79
C PRO A 137 -8.84 -24.12 0.27
N LYS A 138 -9.25 -23.85 1.52
CA LYS A 138 -9.20 -24.84 2.61
C LYS A 138 -9.93 -26.15 2.29
N LYS A 139 -11.02 -26.08 1.52
CA LYS A 139 -11.76 -27.25 1.03
C LYS A 139 -10.92 -28.19 0.14
N GLU A 140 -9.85 -27.68 -0.47
CA GLU A 140 -8.93 -28.40 -1.35
C GLU A 140 -7.59 -28.72 -0.64
N GLY A 141 -7.51 -28.52 0.68
CA GLY A 141 -6.31 -28.81 1.48
C GLY A 141 -5.26 -27.69 1.50
N GLY A 142 -5.55 -26.53 0.92
CA GLY A 142 -4.70 -25.35 1.01
C GLY A 142 -5.00 -24.49 2.25
N LEU A 143 -4.33 -23.34 2.34
CA LEU A 143 -4.45 -22.44 3.48
C LEU A 143 -5.40 -21.27 3.24
N GLY A 144 -5.89 -21.04 2.02
CA GLY A 144 -6.82 -19.92 1.78
C GLY A 144 -6.88 -19.54 0.32
#